data_AF-A0A958IW37-F1
#
_entry.id   AF-A0A958IW37-F1
#
_cell.length_a   1.000
_cell.length_b   1.000
_cell.length_c   1.000
_cell.angle_alpha   90.00
_cell.angle_beta   90.00
_cell.angle_gamma   90.00
#
_symmetry.space_group_name_H-M   'P 1'
#
loop_
_entity.id
_entity.type
_entity.pdbx_description
1 polymer ?
#
loop_
_entity_poly.entity_id
_entity_poly.type
_entity_poly.pdbx_seq_one_letter_code
_entity_poly.pdbx_strand_id
1 'polypeptide(L)'
;VVFDYPRDRKIDYIKRCIAEGGQTIAVRHDTVYVNGHPEGKAKPLGQKYDRDEIPGFDKLRVQYTQITTPNDKSYTIRHFVNISQNKKTLPETTLPPGHFFMMGDNRDNSQDSREWGFVPRDHIVGKPLMIWLSWNSSDLPAYRFYDKIRWDRLGSLLR
;
A
#
# COMPACT_ATOMS: atom_id res chain seq x y z
N VAL A 1 -6.22 3.48 -5.84
CA VAL A 1 -7.21 4.57 -5.84
C VAL A 1 -6.47 5.85 -5.48
N VAL A 2 -6.68 6.92 -6.25
CA VAL A 2 -6.20 8.27 -5.94
C VAL A 2 -7.31 8.98 -5.17
N PHE A 3 -6.97 9.64 -4.07
CA PHE A 3 -7.91 10.38 -3.25
C PHE A 3 -7.23 11.53 -2.49
N ASP A 4 -8.01 12.56 -2.20
CA ASP A 4 -7.63 13.67 -1.33
C ASP A 4 -7.39 13.13 0.09
N TYR A 5 -6.26 13.44 0.70
CA TYR A 5 -5.96 13.05 2.07
C TYR A 5 -7.01 13.64 3.05
N PRO A 6 -7.67 12.82 3.91
CA PRO A 6 -8.78 13.30 4.75
C PRO A 6 -8.47 14.43 5.72
N ARG A 7 -7.20 14.63 6.11
CA ARG A 7 -6.83 15.74 7.01
C ARG A 7 -6.33 16.99 6.27
N ASP A 8 -5.96 16.87 5.00
CA ASP A 8 -5.57 18.00 4.14
C ASP A 8 -5.83 17.65 2.67
N ARG A 9 -6.92 18.20 2.12
CA ARG A 9 -7.37 17.92 0.75
C ARG A 9 -6.47 18.48 -0.35
N LYS A 10 -5.39 19.20 0.00
CA LYS A 10 -4.37 19.66 -0.96
C LYS A 10 -3.34 18.57 -1.28
N ILE A 11 -3.38 17.44 -0.57
CA ILE A 11 -2.43 16.35 -0.71
C ILE A 11 -3.15 15.14 -1.30
N ASP A 12 -2.68 14.68 -2.46
CA ASP A 12 -3.18 13.47 -3.11
C ASP A 12 -2.43 12.23 -2.60
N TYR A 13 -3.18 11.19 -2.24
CA TYR A 13 -2.63 9.88 -1.91
C TYR A 13 -3.07 8.79 -2.88
N ILE A 14 -2.16 7.85 -3.12
CA ILE A 14 -2.45 6.61 -3.86
C ILE A 14 -2.35 5.45 -2.89
N LYS A 15 -3.49 4.79 -2.65
CA LYS A 15 -3.58 3.60 -1.79
C LYS A 15 -4.49 2.55 -2.41
N ARG A 16 -4.45 1.32 -1.90
CA ARG A 16 -5.35 0.24 -2.28
C ARG A 16 -6.64 0.33 -1.48
N CYS A 17 -7.78 0.19 -2.15
CA CYS A 17 -9.06 0.01 -1.48
C CYS A 17 -9.15 -1.43 -0.97
N ILE A 18 -9.31 -1.59 0.34
CA ILE A 18 -9.38 -2.89 1.02
C ILE A 18 -10.83 -3.27 1.32
N ALA A 19 -11.62 -2.30 1.79
CA ALA A 19 -13.03 -2.48 2.09
C ALA A 19 -13.85 -1.23 1.73
N GLU A 20 -15.14 -1.42 1.49
CA GLU A 20 -16.12 -0.38 1.14
C GLU A 20 -17.34 -0.42 2.08
N GLY A 21 -18.17 0.63 2.01
CA GLY A 21 -19.33 0.83 2.88
C GLY A 21 -20.23 -0.40 2.98
N GLY A 22 -20.65 -0.71 4.21
CA GLY A 22 -21.43 -1.90 4.55
C GLY A 22 -20.60 -3.14 4.90
N GLN A 23 -19.30 -3.17 4.58
CA GLN A 23 -18.40 -4.23 5.03
C GLN A 23 -17.85 -3.96 6.43
N THR A 24 -17.41 -5.01 7.12
CA THR A 24 -16.61 -4.88 8.34
C THR A 24 -15.12 -4.97 8.03
N ILE A 25 -14.31 -4.22 8.76
CA ILE A 25 -12.85 -4.29 8.72
C ILE A 25 -12.32 -4.55 10.14
N ALA A 26 -11.35 -5.43 10.26
CA ALA A 26 -10.54 -5.59 11.46
C ALA A 26 -9.08 -5.78 11.08
N VAL A 27 -8.16 -5.34 11.94
CA VAL A 27 -6.74 -5.66 11.81
C VAL A 27 -6.31 -6.36 13.09
N ARG A 28 -5.73 -7.55 12.98
CA ARG A 28 -5.26 -8.33 14.14
C ARG A 28 -3.80 -8.68 13.90
N HIS A 29 -2.90 -8.07 14.65
CA HIS A 29 -1.45 -8.29 14.50
C HIS A 29 -0.98 -8.13 13.03
N ASP A 30 -1.34 -7.00 12.40
CA ASP A 30 -1.09 -6.67 10.98
C ASP A 30 -1.79 -7.56 9.93
N THR A 31 -2.55 -8.57 10.36
CA THR A 31 -3.39 -9.35 9.45
C THR A 31 -4.73 -8.64 9.27
N VAL A 32 -5.11 -8.40 8.02
CA VAL A 32 -6.33 -7.67 7.65
C VAL A 32 -7.47 -8.66 7.44
N TYR A 33 -8.64 -8.34 8.02
CA TYR A 33 -9.86 -9.11 7.89
C TYR A 33 -10.99 -8.22 7.35
N VAL A 34 -11.65 -8.67 6.29
CA VAL A 34 -12.85 -8.05 5.70
C VAL A 34 -14.03 -9.00 5.89
N ASN A 35 -15.12 -8.53 6.50
CA ASN A 35 -16.28 -9.36 6.82
C ASN A 35 -15.92 -10.64 7.62
N GLY A 36 -14.99 -10.52 8.57
CA GLY A 36 -14.50 -11.64 9.39
C GLY A 36 -13.53 -12.60 8.71
N HIS A 37 -13.28 -12.45 7.41
CA HIS A 37 -12.35 -13.30 6.64
C HIS A 37 -11.05 -12.58 6.32
N PRO A 38 -9.89 -13.26 6.24
CA PRO A 38 -8.65 -12.64 5.78
C PRO A 38 -8.82 -11.96 4.41
N GLU A 39 -8.15 -10.82 4.19
CA GLU A 39 -8.23 -10.05 2.93
C GLU A 39 -7.88 -10.86 1.66
N GLY A 40 -7.18 -11.98 1.84
CA GLY A 40 -6.90 -12.95 0.79
C GLY A 40 -5.99 -14.08 1.26
N LYS A 41 -5.71 -15.02 0.35
CA LYS A 41 -4.70 -16.06 0.54
C LYS A 41 -3.31 -15.45 0.42
N ALA A 42 -2.49 -15.64 1.45
CA ALA A 42 -1.13 -15.12 1.50
C ALA A 42 -0.10 -16.14 0.98
N LYS A 43 0.73 -15.74 0.02
CA LYS A 43 1.86 -16.52 -0.51
C LYS A 43 3.16 -15.73 -0.38
N PRO A 44 4.11 -16.15 0.47
CA PRO A 44 5.43 -15.53 0.54
C PRO A 44 6.14 -15.59 -0.80
N LEU A 45 6.67 -14.46 -1.27
CA LEU A 45 7.45 -14.37 -2.51
C LEU A 45 8.97 -14.34 -2.26
N GLY A 46 9.37 -14.07 -1.01
CA GLY A 46 10.77 -14.02 -0.59
C GLY A 46 11.12 -12.72 0.12
N GLN A 47 12.37 -12.63 0.57
CA GLN A 47 12.89 -11.47 1.28
C GLN A 47 14.02 -10.81 0.51
N LYS A 48 14.13 -9.48 0.63
CA LYS A 48 15.23 -8.70 0.06
C LYS A 48 15.73 -7.69 1.08
N TYR A 49 16.99 -7.27 0.91
CA TYR A 49 17.48 -6.08 1.58
C TYR A 49 16.94 -4.84 0.90
N ASP A 50 16.52 -3.85 1.69
CA ASP A 50 16.07 -2.55 1.20
C ASP A 50 16.84 -1.46 1.97
N ARG A 51 17.86 -0.90 1.35
CA ARG A 51 18.79 0.05 1.99
C ARG A 51 18.23 1.46 2.07
N ASP A 52 17.27 1.78 1.23
CA ASP A 52 16.70 3.12 1.07
C ASP A 52 15.37 3.28 1.81
N GLU A 53 14.89 2.22 2.45
CA GLU A 53 13.55 2.17 3.04
C GLU A 53 13.41 3.00 4.30
N ILE A 54 14.41 2.92 5.18
CA ILE A 54 14.50 3.68 6.42
C ILE A 54 15.90 4.29 6.45
N PRO A 55 16.02 5.62 6.42
CA PRO A 55 17.30 6.30 6.55
C PRO A 55 18.05 5.84 7.80
N GLY A 56 19.29 5.39 7.63
CA GLY A 56 20.14 4.89 8.73
C GLY A 56 19.93 3.42 9.10
N PHE A 57 19.15 2.64 8.33
CA PHE A 57 18.94 1.22 8.56
C PHE A 57 19.37 0.34 7.37
N ASP A 58 20.68 0.28 7.13
CA ASP A 58 21.30 -0.34 5.94
C ASP A 58 21.05 -1.85 5.77
N LYS A 59 20.59 -2.53 6.83
CA LYS A 59 20.35 -3.98 6.84
C LYS A 59 18.88 -4.34 6.99
N LEU A 60 17.96 -3.45 6.62
CA LEU A 60 16.54 -3.78 6.66
C LEU A 60 16.23 -4.94 5.70
N ARG A 61 15.61 -5.99 6.24
CA ARG A 61 15.04 -7.08 5.47
C ARG A 61 13.55 -6.86 5.32
N VAL A 62 13.10 -6.93 4.08
CA VAL A 62 11.70 -6.75 3.70
C VAL A 62 11.18 -8.07 3.12
N GLN A 63 10.09 -8.59 3.69
CA GLN A 63 9.34 -9.72 3.19
C GLN A 63 8.28 -9.24 2.19
N TYR A 64 8.29 -9.82 1.00
CA TYR A 64 7.25 -9.63 0.00
C TYR A 64 6.27 -10.80 0.06
N THR A 65 4.98 -10.48 0.05
CA THR A 65 3.90 -11.47 0.12
C THR A 65 2.85 -11.14 -0.92
N GLN A 66 2.48 -12.11 -1.74
CA GLN A 66 1.34 -11.98 -2.63
C GLN A 66 0.06 -12.28 -1.85
N ILE A 67 -0.93 -11.39 -1.97
CA ILE A 67 -2.28 -11.59 -1.48
C ILE A 67 -3.18 -11.84 -2.68
N THR A 68 -3.85 -12.99 -2.70
CA THR A 68 -4.88 -13.32 -3.68
C THR A 68 -6.25 -13.22 -3.02
N THR A 69 -7.02 -12.21 -3.43
CA THR A 69 -8.37 -11.93 -2.93
C THR A 69 -9.36 -13.03 -3.32
N PRO A 70 -10.54 -13.12 -2.67
CA PRO A 70 -11.59 -14.07 -3.06
C PRO A 70 -12.07 -13.93 -4.51
N ASN A 71 -11.89 -12.77 -5.14
CA ASN A 71 -12.25 -12.51 -6.54
C ASN A 71 -11.06 -12.73 -7.50
N ASP A 72 -10.09 -13.56 -7.13
CA ASP A 72 -8.88 -13.94 -7.88
C ASP A 72 -7.95 -12.78 -8.30
N LYS A 73 -8.19 -11.57 -7.80
CA LYS A 73 -7.23 -10.46 -7.96
C LYS A 73 -6.07 -10.66 -7.02
N SER A 74 -4.86 -10.45 -7.52
CA SER A 74 -3.64 -10.54 -6.73
C SER A 74 -2.88 -9.22 -6.66
N TYR A 75 -2.25 -8.96 -5.53
CA TYR A 75 -1.32 -7.84 -5.34
C TYR A 75 -0.21 -8.23 -4.36
N THR A 76 0.88 -7.47 -4.36
CA THR A 76 2.02 -7.72 -3.48
C THR A 76 2.05 -6.69 -2.37
N ILE A 77 2.14 -7.18 -1.14
CA ILE A 77 2.38 -6.38 0.05
C ILE A 77 3.79 -6.62 0.55
N ARG A 78 4.29 -5.71 1.38
CA ARG A 78 5.59 -5.87 2.03
C ARG A 78 5.60 -5.47 3.50
N HIS A 79 6.39 -6.20 4.28
CA HIS A 79 6.59 -6.01 5.72
C HIS A 79 8.07 -6.10 6.09
N PHE A 80 8.48 -5.40 7.13
CA PHE A 80 9.79 -5.47 7.76
C PHE A 80 9.93 -6.76 8.55
N VAL A 81 11.10 -7.37 8.47
CA VAL A 81 11.37 -8.68 9.09
C VAL A 81 12.20 -8.53 10.36
N ASN A 82 13.17 -7.63 10.35
CA ASN A 82 14.19 -7.49 11.39
C ASN A 82 14.16 -6.13 12.09
N ILE A 83 13.01 -5.46 12.07
CA ILE A 83 12.70 -4.31 12.92
C ILE A 83 11.50 -4.70 13.76
N SER A 84 11.62 -4.56 15.07
CA SER A 84 10.47 -4.70 15.96
C SER A 84 9.53 -3.53 15.70
N GLN A 85 8.39 -3.82 15.10
CA GLN A 85 7.29 -2.89 14.90
C GLN A 85 6.18 -3.26 15.88
N ASN A 86 5.54 -2.25 16.47
CA ASN A 86 4.29 -2.48 17.19
C ASN A 86 3.24 -2.92 16.17
N LYS A 87 2.89 -4.21 16.20
CA LYS A 87 1.91 -4.75 15.27
C LYS A 87 0.59 -4.04 15.44
N LYS A 88 0.04 -3.53 14.34
CA LYS A 88 -1.21 -2.76 14.40
C LYS A 88 -2.37 -3.72 14.65
N THR A 89 -3.25 -3.30 15.55
CA THR A 89 -4.51 -3.98 15.83
C THR A 89 -5.62 -2.95 15.87
N LEU A 90 -6.67 -3.19 15.10
CA LEU A 90 -7.87 -2.36 15.03
C LEU A 90 -9.07 -3.25 15.32
N PRO A 91 -9.98 -2.80 16.20
CA PRO A 91 -11.21 -3.53 16.49
C PRO A 91 -12.05 -3.66 15.22
N GLU A 92 -12.89 -4.69 15.18
CA GLU A 92 -13.83 -4.86 14.09
C GLU A 92 -14.79 -3.67 14.04
N THR A 93 -14.85 -3.01 12.88
CA THR A 93 -15.66 -1.81 12.67
C THR A 93 -16.39 -1.92 11.35
N THR A 94 -17.67 -1.55 11.34
CA THR A 94 -18.47 -1.47 10.11
C THR A 94 -18.21 -0.15 9.41
N LEU A 95 -17.91 -0.19 8.10
CA LEU A 95 -17.74 1.00 7.30
C LEU A 95 -19.11 1.65 7.02
N PRO A 96 -19.29 2.95 7.28
CA PRO A 96 -20.51 3.65 6.88
C PRO A 96 -20.71 3.59 5.35
N PRO A 97 -21.95 3.66 4.85
CA PRO A 97 -22.21 3.79 3.43
C PRO A 97 -21.39 4.92 2.78
N GLY A 98 -20.87 4.68 1.58
CA GLY A 98 -20.05 5.66 0.85
C GLY A 98 -18.65 5.91 1.44
N HIS A 99 -18.18 5.11 2.39
CA HIS A 99 -16.84 5.19 2.93
C HIS A 99 -15.97 4.01 2.49
N PHE A 100 -14.65 4.21 2.55
CA PHE A 100 -13.64 3.25 2.10
C PHE A 100 -12.53 3.12 3.14
N PHE A 101 -12.01 1.90 3.29
CA PHE A 101 -10.78 1.65 4.05
C PHE A 101 -9.62 1.48 3.06
N MET A 102 -8.67 2.40 3.13
CA MET A 102 -7.56 2.50 2.19
C MET A 102 -6.25 2.11 2.87
N MET A 103 -5.44 1.23 2.26
CA MET A 103 -4.15 0.81 2.79
C MET A 103 -3.04 0.88 1.74
N GLY A 104 -1.82 1.17 2.19
CA GLY A 104 -0.63 1.05 1.35
C GLY A 104 -0.16 -0.39 1.25
N ASP A 105 0.42 -0.75 0.10
CA ASP A 105 1.03 -2.07 -0.11
C ASP A 105 2.37 -2.19 0.68
N ASN A 106 3.03 -1.06 0.96
CA ASN A 106 4.11 -0.96 1.93
C ASN A 106 3.54 -0.88 3.35
N ARG A 107 3.20 -2.02 3.94
CA ARG A 107 2.30 -2.09 5.10
C ARG A 107 2.92 -1.47 6.34
N ASP A 108 4.21 -1.59 6.56
CA ASP A 108 4.82 -1.07 7.81
C ASP A 108 5.20 0.41 7.68
N ASN A 109 5.42 0.89 6.46
CA ASN A 109 5.82 2.26 6.17
C ASN A 109 4.82 2.97 5.25
N SER A 110 3.54 2.84 5.60
CA SER A 110 2.44 3.59 5.00
C SER A 110 1.59 4.18 6.11
N GLN A 111 1.50 5.52 6.12
CA GLN A 111 0.40 6.21 6.77
C GLN A 111 -0.85 6.03 5.89
N ASP A 112 -1.89 5.42 6.45
CA ASP A 112 -3.13 5.08 5.74
C ASP A 112 -4.33 4.99 6.69
N SER A 113 -5.46 4.39 6.28
CA SER A 113 -6.70 4.34 7.08
C SER A 113 -6.53 3.69 8.46
N ARG A 114 -5.42 2.99 8.71
CA ARG A 114 -5.07 2.52 10.05
C ARG A 114 -4.76 3.65 11.05
N GLU A 115 -4.42 4.84 10.55
CA GLU A 115 -4.03 6.03 11.34
C GLU A 115 -5.12 7.11 11.37
N TRP A 116 -5.84 7.29 10.26
CA TRP A 116 -6.82 8.37 10.10
C TRP A 116 -8.26 7.90 9.91
N GLY A 117 -8.50 6.59 9.82
CA GLY A 117 -9.83 6.04 9.62
C GLY A 117 -10.31 6.05 8.17
N PHE A 118 -11.62 6.12 7.98
CA PHE A 118 -12.26 5.90 6.69
C PHE A 118 -12.15 7.12 5.76
N VAL A 119 -12.10 6.84 4.45
CA VAL A 119 -12.08 7.85 3.41
C VAL A 119 -13.47 7.95 2.79
N PRO A 120 -14.16 9.10 2.82
CA PRO A 120 -15.46 9.26 2.19
C PRO A 120 -15.37 9.33 0.66
N ARG A 121 -16.46 8.97 -0.03
CA ARG A 121 -16.56 8.88 -1.50
C ARG A 121 -16.18 10.16 -2.23
N ASP A 122 -16.47 11.32 -1.66
CA ASP A 122 -16.22 12.65 -2.21
C ASP A 122 -14.74 13.06 -2.20
N HIS A 123 -13.88 12.29 -1.51
CA HIS A 123 -12.43 12.44 -1.57
C HIS A 123 -11.81 11.60 -2.69
N ILE A 124 -12.57 10.68 -3.28
CA ILE A 124 -12.06 9.80 -4.32
C ILE A 124 -12.00 10.53 -5.66
N VAL A 125 -10.78 10.83 -6.11
CA VAL A 125 -10.50 11.44 -7.41
C VAL A 125 -10.67 10.41 -8.53
N GLY A 126 -10.14 9.19 -8.35
CA GLY A 126 -10.29 8.15 -9.36
C GLY A 126 -9.34 6.95 -9.23
N LYS A 127 -9.25 6.16 -10.31
CA LYS A 127 -8.26 5.08 -10.44
C LYS A 127 -7.09 5.59 -11.28
N PRO A 128 -5.83 5.44 -10.82
CA PRO A 128 -4.69 5.83 -11.64
C PRO A 128 -4.68 4.96 -12.90
N LEU A 129 -4.58 5.60 -14.07
CA LEU A 129 -4.72 4.93 -15.36
C LEU A 129 -3.36 4.49 -15.94
N MET A 130 -2.33 5.30 -15.78
CA MET A 130 -1.06 5.15 -16.50
C MET A 130 0.12 5.58 -15.63
N ILE A 131 1.23 4.85 -15.74
CA ILE A 131 2.52 5.28 -15.17
C ILE A 131 3.15 6.30 -16.13
N TRP A 132 3.08 7.58 -15.76
CA TRP A 132 3.67 8.65 -16.58
C TRP A 132 5.20 8.74 -16.47
N LEU A 133 5.77 8.44 -15.29
CA LEU A 133 7.22 8.41 -15.07
C LEU A 133 7.56 7.39 -13.99
N SER A 134 8.66 6.67 -14.20
CA SER A 134 9.27 5.80 -13.20
C SER A 134 10.78 5.91 -13.31
N TRP A 135 11.46 6.10 -12.18
CA TRP A 135 12.92 6.07 -12.13
C TRP A 135 13.45 5.03 -11.15
N ASN A 136 14.75 4.77 -11.20
CA ASN A 136 15.50 4.05 -10.20
C ASN A 136 16.34 5.03 -9.37
N SER A 137 16.24 4.97 -8.05
CA SER A 137 16.99 5.84 -7.13
C SER A 137 18.47 5.41 -6.96
N SER A 138 19.01 4.64 -7.90
CA SER A 138 20.35 4.05 -7.82
C SER A 138 21.46 5.09 -7.61
N ASP A 139 22.55 4.66 -6.97
CA ASP A 139 23.84 5.36 -6.76
C ASP A 139 24.53 5.90 -8.04
N LEU A 140 23.90 5.79 -9.21
CA LEU A 140 24.43 6.34 -10.44
C LEU A 140 24.57 7.88 -10.31
N PRO A 141 25.69 8.45 -10.74
CA PRO A 141 25.91 9.89 -10.66
C PRO A 141 24.88 10.68 -11.49
N ALA A 142 24.60 11.93 -11.09
CA ALA A 142 23.51 12.74 -11.61
C ALA A 142 23.51 12.90 -13.15
N TYR A 143 24.68 12.88 -13.79
CA TYR A 143 24.80 12.99 -15.26
C TYR A 143 24.25 11.77 -16.02
N ARG A 144 24.03 10.63 -15.35
CA ARG A 144 23.41 9.42 -15.93
C ARG A 144 21.89 9.37 -15.72
N PHE A 145 21.23 10.54 -15.70
CA PHE A 145 19.79 10.65 -15.47
C PHE A 145 18.96 9.73 -16.39
N TYR A 146 19.30 9.64 -17.68
CA TYR A 146 18.57 8.81 -18.65
C TYR A 146 18.61 7.31 -18.32
N ASP A 147 19.70 6.82 -17.74
CA ASP A 147 19.85 5.41 -17.34
C ASP A 147 19.07 5.09 -16.06
N LYS A 148 18.69 6.13 -15.30
CA LYS A 148 17.82 5.97 -14.13
C LYS A 148 16.35 5.81 -14.53
N ILE A 149 15.95 6.26 -15.72
CA ILE A 149 14.55 6.15 -16.15
C ILE A 149 14.22 4.70 -16.50
N ARG A 150 13.14 4.17 -15.92
CA ARG A 150 12.62 2.83 -16.20
C ARG A 150 11.68 2.90 -17.41
N TRP A 151 12.28 2.96 -18.59
CA TRP A 151 11.58 3.13 -19.87
C TRP A 151 10.53 2.05 -20.14
N ASP A 152 10.75 0.83 -19.67
CA ASP A 152 9.82 -0.30 -19.77
C ASP A 152 8.48 -0.05 -19.04
N ARG A 153 8.45 0.88 -18.09
CA ARG A 153 7.27 1.24 -17.31
C ARG A 153 6.58 2.50 -17.80
N LEU A 154 7.26 3.30 -18.63
CA LEU A 154 6.75 4.56 -19.15
C LEU A 154 5.52 4.31 -20.02
N GLY A 155 4.41 4.99 -19.74
CA GLY A 155 3.16 4.85 -20.48
C GLY A 155 2.42 3.52 -20.26
N SER A 156 2.91 2.66 -19.36
CA SER A 156 2.23 1.41 -19.04
C SER A 156 0.89 1.66 -18.34
N LEU A 157 -0.16 0.99 -18.81
CA LEU A 157 -1.48 1.03 -18.20
C LEU A 157 -1.51 0.20 -16.92
N LEU A 158 -2.12 0.74 -15.88
CA LEU A 158 -2.36 0.02 -14.63
C LEU A 158 -3.59 -0.87 -14.81
N ARG A 159 -3.42 -2.18 -14.58
CA ARG A 159 -4.50 -3.19 -14.62
C ARG A 159 -5.19 -3.36 -13.27
#